data_AF-A0A7I9ZY13-F1
#
_entry.id   AF-A0A7I9ZY13-F1
#
_cell.length_a   1.000
_cell.length_b   1.000
_cell.length_c   1.000
_cell.angle_alpha   90.00
_cell.angle_beta   90.00
_cell.angle_gamma   90.00
#
_symmetry.space_group_name_H-M   'P 1'
#
loop_
_entity.id
_entity.type
_entity.pdbx_description
1 polymer ?
#
loop_
_entity_poly.entity_id
_entity_poly.type
_entity_poly.pdbx_seq_one_letter_code
_entity_poly.pdbx_strand_id
1 'polypeptide(L)'
;MMKNVSLILGLVIVCACTSTDRRFSDGMEVIPVKVDHPTKDPASFLEKIELVPLETNDSSLTSIGRKVVYDKEDNLFAIFSKSAVYTFTGEGRYIGNSKKRIGQGPQEYSFVWI
;
A
#
# COMPACT_ATOMS: atom_id res chain seq x y z
N MET A 1 6.20 47.92 12.72
CA MET A 1 5.72 46.62 13.22
C MET A 1 5.48 45.60 12.10
N MET A 2 4.80 45.96 10.99
CA MET A 2 4.48 45.04 9.87
C MET A 2 5.69 44.53 9.07
N LYS A 3 6.75 45.34 8.93
CA LYS A 3 7.97 44.96 8.19
C LYS A 3 8.73 43.82 8.86
N ASN A 4 8.74 43.79 10.19
CA ASN A 4 9.40 42.74 10.98
C ASN A 4 8.58 41.44 10.93
N VAL A 5 7.24 41.54 10.93
CA VAL A 5 6.34 40.38 10.77
C VAL A 5 6.46 39.77 9.38
N SER A 6 6.55 40.59 8.34
CA SER A 6 6.78 40.14 6.96
C SER A 6 8.13 39.41 6.81
N LEU A 7 9.16 39.92 7.47
CA LEU A 7 10.51 39.33 7.45
C LEU A 7 10.56 37.97 8.20
N ILE A 8 9.86 37.87 9.33
CA ILE A 8 9.71 36.61 10.08
C ILE A 8 8.91 35.58 9.25
N LEU A 9 7.82 36.00 8.60
CA LEU A 9 7.01 35.12 7.76
C LEU A 9 7.80 34.60 6.55
N GLY A 10 8.62 35.45 5.93
CA GLY A 10 9.53 35.05 4.85
C GLY A 10 10.56 34.01 5.30
N LEU A 11 11.15 34.19 6.49
CA LEU A 11 12.10 33.23 7.08
C LEU A 11 11.47 31.86 7.34
N VAL A 12 10.25 31.82 7.87
CA VAL A 12 9.53 30.55 8.15
C VAL A 12 9.24 29.78 6.85
N ILE A 13 8.84 30.49 5.78
CA ILE A 13 8.55 29.87 4.48
C ILE A 13 9.82 29.29 3.85
N VAL A 14 10.96 30.00 3.93
CA VAL A 14 12.23 29.49 3.40
C VAL A 14 12.75 28.28 4.19
N CYS A 15 12.60 28.27 5.52
CA CYS A 15 12.98 27.11 6.34
C CYS A 15 12.10 25.87 6.10
N ALA A 16 10.82 26.05 5.78
CA ALA A 16 9.88 24.96 5.50
C ALA A 16 10.13 24.25 4.14
N CYS A 17 10.84 24.90 3.21
CA CYS A 17 11.20 24.34 1.91
C CYS A 17 12.51 23.53 1.92
N THR A 18 13.06 23.22 3.10
CA THR A 18 14.21 22.31 3.16
C THR A 18 13.75 20.90 2.84
N SER A 19 14.12 20.41 1.66
CA SER A 19 13.95 19.01 1.30
C SER A 19 14.70 18.17 2.31
N THR A 20 13.97 17.43 3.14
CA THR A 20 14.51 16.29 3.86
C THR A 20 14.80 15.24 2.80
N ASP A 21 15.94 15.39 2.12
CA ASP A 21 16.58 14.23 1.53
C ASP A 21 16.67 13.23 2.68
N ARG A 22 15.98 12.10 2.54
CA ARG A 22 16.20 10.94 3.41
C ARG A 22 17.60 10.45 3.10
N ARG A 23 18.61 11.22 3.52
CA ARG A 23 19.98 10.78 3.53
C ARG A 23 19.98 9.63 4.51
N PHE A 24 20.17 8.43 3.97
CA PHE A 24 20.51 7.28 4.76
C PHE A 24 21.59 7.72 5.76
N SER A 25 21.30 7.55 7.04
CA SER A 25 22.15 8.04 8.12
C SER A 25 23.58 7.57 7.89
N ASP A 26 24.54 8.48 8.03
CA ASP A 26 25.96 8.16 7.97
C ASP A 26 26.25 7.11 9.07
N GLY A 27 26.43 5.85 8.68
CA GLY A 27 26.50 4.69 9.58
C GLY A 27 25.47 3.57 9.36
N MET A 28 24.56 3.68 8.39
CA MET A 28 23.74 2.54 8.01
C MET A 28 24.55 1.50 7.22
N GLU A 29 24.68 0.31 7.80
CA GLU A 29 25.29 -0.84 7.16
C GLU A 29 24.39 -1.32 6.00
N VAL A 30 24.78 -0.97 4.78
CA VAL A 30 24.11 -1.45 3.57
C VAL A 30 24.70 -2.81 3.25
N ILE A 31 23.89 -3.87 3.32
CA ILE A 31 24.29 -5.20 2.86
C ILE A 31 24.23 -5.18 1.32
N PRO A 32 25.37 -5.23 0.61
CA PRO A 32 25.36 -5.27 -0.84
C PRO A 32 24.83 -6.64 -1.29
N VAL A 33 23.61 -6.68 -1.81
CA VAL A 33 23.10 -7.88 -2.46
C VAL A 33 23.70 -7.96 -3.85
N LYS A 34 24.67 -8.86 -4.04
CA LYS A 34 25.22 -9.14 -5.36
C LYS A 34 24.20 -9.95 -6.16
N VAL A 35 23.46 -9.28 -7.03
CA VAL A 35 22.60 -9.95 -8.00
C VAL A 35 23.47 -10.36 -9.18
N ASP A 36 23.99 -11.59 -9.15
CA ASP A 36 24.71 -12.15 -10.30
C ASP A 36 23.69 -12.37 -11.44
N HIS A 37 23.97 -11.81 -12.63
CA HIS A 37 23.11 -11.89 -13.83
C HIS A 37 21.75 -11.19 -13.68
N PRO A 38 21.71 -9.85 -13.49
CA PRO A 38 20.44 -9.13 -13.52
C PRO A 38 19.80 -9.32 -14.90
N THR A 39 18.66 -9.99 -14.92
CA THR A 39 17.88 -10.17 -16.14
C THR A 39 17.42 -8.79 -16.62
N LYS A 40 17.96 -8.35 -17.76
CA LYS A 40 17.67 -7.01 -18.31
C LYS A 40 16.20 -6.83 -18.70
N ASP A 41 15.50 -7.94 -18.95
CA ASP A 41 14.10 -7.95 -19.37
C ASP A 41 13.27 -8.80 -18.41
N PRO A 42 12.43 -8.19 -17.55
CA PRO A 42 11.50 -8.90 -16.69
C PRO A 42 10.54 -9.83 -17.44
N ALA A 43 10.25 -9.54 -18.71
CA ALA A 43 9.36 -10.39 -19.51
C ALA A 43 9.97 -11.76 -19.82
N SER A 44 11.31 -11.88 -19.80
CA SER A 44 11.98 -13.12 -20.17
C SER A 44 11.76 -14.30 -19.20
N PHE A 45 11.27 -14.05 -17.98
CA PHE A 45 10.90 -15.10 -17.01
C PHE A 45 9.40 -15.13 -16.69
N LEU A 46 8.60 -14.21 -17.24
CA LEU A 46 7.15 -14.21 -17.02
C LEU A 46 6.48 -15.14 -18.03
N GLU A 47 5.93 -16.25 -17.56
CA GLU A 47 5.20 -17.20 -18.41
C GLU A 47 3.91 -16.59 -18.99
N LYS A 48 3.18 -15.83 -18.17
CA LYS A 48 1.91 -15.19 -18.53
C LYS A 48 1.66 -13.96 -17.66
N ILE A 49 1.08 -12.93 -18.25
CA ILE A 49 0.48 -11.80 -17.53
C ILE A 49 -1.03 -11.92 -17.66
N GLU A 50 -1.75 -11.85 -16.55
CA GLU A 50 -3.21 -11.92 -16.51
C GLU A 50 -3.78 -10.70 -15.80
N LEU A 51 -4.77 -10.07 -16.42
CA LEU A 51 -5.48 -8.93 -15.88
C LEU A 51 -6.88 -9.39 -15.47
N VAL A 52 -7.17 -9.32 -14.17
CA VAL A 52 -8.46 -9.70 -13.60
C VAL A 52 -9.20 -8.43 -13.17
N PRO A 53 -10.28 -8.03 -13.86
CA PRO A 53 -11.09 -6.90 -13.42
C PRO A 53 -11.91 -7.28 -12.19
N LEU A 54 -11.82 -6.46 -11.13
CA LEU A 54 -12.60 -6.70 -9.91
C LEU A 54 -14.00 -6.09 -10.02
N GLU A 55 -15.01 -6.86 -9.63
CA GLU A 55 -16.38 -6.39 -9.51
C GLU A 55 -16.44 -5.19 -8.56
N THR A 56 -17.02 -4.08 -9.03
CA THR A 56 -17.09 -2.82 -8.28
C THR A 56 -18.55 -2.48 -7.98
N ASN A 57 -18.89 -2.49 -6.69
CA ASN A 57 -20.19 -2.14 -6.13
C ASN A 57 -19.99 -1.55 -4.72
N ASP A 58 -21.07 -1.11 -4.07
CA ASP A 58 -21.00 -0.48 -2.74
C ASP A 58 -20.36 -1.36 -1.66
N SER A 59 -20.50 -2.68 -1.79
CA SER A 59 -19.93 -3.66 -0.85
C SER A 59 -18.48 -4.01 -1.17
N SER A 60 -18.06 -3.93 -2.43
CA SER A 60 -16.69 -4.26 -2.85
C SER A 60 -15.76 -3.04 -2.90
N LEU A 61 -16.28 -1.83 -2.71
CA LEU A 61 -15.47 -0.61 -2.68
C LEU A 61 -14.43 -0.66 -1.56
N THR A 62 -13.17 -0.72 -1.94
CA THR A 62 -12.01 -0.77 -1.06
C THR A 62 -11.06 0.38 -1.38
N SER A 63 -10.36 0.89 -0.35
CA SER A 63 -9.17 1.71 -0.58
C SER A 63 -8.01 0.82 -1.09
N ILE A 64 -6.97 1.46 -1.65
CA ILE A 64 -5.79 0.77 -2.19
C ILE A 64 -5.30 -0.27 -1.18
N GLY A 65 -5.33 -1.55 -1.59
CA GLY A 65 -4.91 -2.67 -0.76
C GLY A 65 -3.44 -2.55 -0.39
N ARG A 66 -3.10 -2.86 0.86
CA ARG A 66 -1.70 -2.95 1.33
C ARG A 66 -1.04 -4.26 0.91
N LYS A 67 -1.85 -5.32 0.77
CA LYS A 67 -1.43 -6.66 0.38
C LYS A 67 -2.53 -7.35 -0.39
N VAL A 68 -2.13 -8.14 -1.37
CA VAL A 68 -3.00 -9.07 -2.09
C VAL A 68 -2.42 -10.47 -1.91
N VAL A 69 -3.27 -11.43 -1.56
CA VAL A 69 -2.94 -12.85 -1.52
C VAL A 69 -3.84 -13.55 -2.52
N TYR A 70 -3.28 -14.48 -3.29
CA TYR A 70 -4.02 -15.35 -4.19
C TYR A 70 -3.87 -16.79 -3.73
N ASP A 71 -4.99 -17.41 -3.41
CA ASP A 71 -5.07 -18.85 -3.15
C ASP A 71 -5.43 -19.56 -4.44
N LYS A 72 -4.55 -20.45 -4.88
CA LYS A 72 -4.73 -21.23 -6.11
C LYS A 72 -5.71 -22.38 -5.93
N GLU A 73 -5.81 -22.95 -4.72
CA GLU A 73 -6.68 -24.11 -4.47
C GLU A 73 -8.15 -23.70 -4.54
N ASP A 74 -8.49 -22.59 -3.87
CA ASP A 74 -9.84 -22.04 -3.85
C ASP A 74 -10.12 -21.02 -4.98
N ASN A 75 -9.11 -20.75 -5.82
CA ASN A 75 -9.14 -19.72 -6.86
C ASN A 75 -9.70 -18.38 -6.32
N LEU A 76 -9.03 -17.83 -5.31
CA LEU A 76 -9.55 -16.72 -4.50
C LEU A 76 -8.49 -15.64 -4.27
N PHE A 77 -8.89 -14.39 -4.46
CA PHE A 77 -8.11 -13.23 -4.05
C PHE A 77 -8.59 -12.72 -2.69
N ALA A 78 -7.64 -12.51 -1.78
CA ALA A 78 -7.85 -11.75 -0.55
C ALA A 78 -7.07 -10.43 -0.61
N ILE A 79 -7.81 -9.32 -0.59
CA ILE A 79 -7.27 -7.97 -0.64
C ILE A 79 -7.37 -7.35 0.75
N PHE A 80 -6.22 -7.04 1.33
CA PHE A 80 -6.11 -6.51 2.68
C PHE A 80 -5.99 -4.99 2.64
N SER A 81 -7.00 -4.31 3.15
CA SER A 81 -6.94 -2.87 3.46
C SER A 81 -6.52 -2.66 4.92
N LYS A 82 -6.40 -1.40 5.35
CA LYS A 82 -6.05 -1.08 6.75
C LYS A 82 -7.08 -1.62 7.77
N SER A 83 -8.36 -1.68 7.39
CA SER A 83 -9.46 -1.93 8.32
C SER A 83 -10.37 -3.10 7.93
N ALA A 84 -10.20 -3.67 6.74
CA ALA A 84 -11.00 -4.79 6.27
C ALA A 84 -10.25 -5.65 5.25
N VAL A 85 -10.67 -6.91 5.15
CA VAL A 85 -10.30 -7.86 4.11
C VAL A 85 -11.48 -7.99 3.15
N TYR A 86 -11.19 -7.99 1.86
CA TYR A 86 -12.14 -8.18 0.78
C TYR A 86 -11.76 -9.44 0.03
N THR A 87 -12.74 -10.28 -0.29
CA THR A 87 -12.53 -11.54 -0.99
C THR A 87 -13.22 -11.52 -2.35
N PHE A 88 -12.50 -11.98 -3.36
CA PHE A 88 -12.97 -12.08 -4.74
C PHE A 88 -12.64 -13.46 -5.31
N THR A 89 -13.43 -13.94 -6.27
CA THR A 89 -13.06 -15.14 -7.04
C THR A 89 -11.85 -14.83 -7.93
N GLY A 90 -11.22 -15.86 -8.50
CA GLY A 90 -10.12 -15.70 -9.45
C GLY A 90 -10.51 -14.97 -10.73
N GLU A 91 -11.81 -14.96 -11.07
CA GLU A 91 -12.37 -14.16 -12.16
C GLU A 91 -12.73 -12.73 -11.74
N GLY A 92 -12.47 -12.35 -10.49
CA GLY A 92 -12.69 -11.01 -9.96
C GLY A 92 -14.11 -10.73 -9.46
N ARG A 93 -14.99 -11.73 -9.34
CA ARG A 93 -16.34 -11.54 -8.79
C ARG A 93 -16.30 -11.33 -7.29
N TYR A 94 -17.12 -10.43 -6.77
CA TYR A 94 -17.14 -10.11 -5.35
C TYR A 94 -17.77 -11.25 -4.53
N ILE A 95 -17.10 -11.67 -3.46
CA ILE A 95 -17.60 -12.71 -2.54
C ILE A 95 -18.08 -12.08 -1.23
N GLY A 96 -17.27 -11.21 -0.64
CA GLY A 96 -17.54 -10.72 0.70
C GLY A 96 -16.46 -9.79 1.23
N ASN A 97 -16.73 -9.20 2.40
CA ASN A 97 -15.76 -8.40 3.12
C ASN A 97 -15.99 -8.52 4.64
N SER A 98 -15.04 -8.00 5.39
CA SER A 98 -15.09 -7.94 6.84
C SER A 98 -15.44 -6.56 7.42
N LYS A 99 -15.95 -5.62 6.62
CA LYS A 99 -16.29 -4.25 7.07
C LYS A 99 -17.28 -4.25 8.25
N LYS A 100 -18.20 -5.23 8.30
CA LYS A 100 -19.14 -5.43 9.40
C LYS A 100 -18.51 -5.97 10.70
N ARG A 101 -17.20 -6.14 10.74
CA ARG A 101 -16.42 -6.51 11.94
C ARG A 101 -15.58 -5.33 12.44
N ILE A 102 -15.73 -4.15 11.86
CA ILE A 102 -14.99 -2.97 12.30
C ILE A 102 -15.64 -2.42 13.57
N GLY A 103 -14.90 -2.37 14.66
CA GLY A 103 -15.37 -1.80 15.93
C GLY A 103 -14.54 -2.26 17.14
N GLN A 104 -15.17 -2.22 18.32
CA GLN A 104 -14.57 -2.53 19.63
C GLN A 104 -15.38 -3.56 20.42
N GLY A 105 -16.51 -4.03 19.87
CA GLY A 105 -17.35 -5.03 20.48
C GLY A 105 -16.76 -6.45 20.40
N PRO A 106 -17.42 -7.44 21.02
CA PRO A 106 -17.01 -8.83 20.90
C PRO A 106 -16.89 -9.25 19.42
N GLN A 107 -15.76 -9.85 19.06
CA GLN A 107 -15.44 -10.30 17.69
C GLN A 107 -15.25 -9.18 16.65
N GLU A 108 -15.19 -7.92 17.08
CA GLU A 108 -14.84 -6.79 16.23
C GLU A 108 -13.34 -6.46 16.35
N TYR A 109 -12.82 -5.74 15.38
CA TYR A 109 -11.44 -5.26 15.36
C TYR A 109 -11.34 -3.89 14.71
N SER A 110 -10.26 -3.18 14.99
CA SER A 110 -10.03 -1.83 14.45
C SER A 110 -9.06 -1.78 13.28
N PHE A 111 -8.16 -2.75 13.22
CA PHE A 111 -7.07 -2.79 12.25
C PHE A 111 -6.79 -4.23 11.85
N VAL A 112 -6.47 -4.41 10.58
CA VAL A 112 -5.90 -5.66 10.08
C VAL A 112 -4.39 -5.49 10.13
N TRP A 113 -3.71 -6.30 10.94
CA TRP A 113 -2.24 -6.37 10.97
C TRP A 113 -1.77 -7.23 9.79
N ILE A 114 -0.91 -6.67 8.94
CA ILE A 114 -0.41 -7.26 7.70
C ILE A 114 1.07 -6.97 7.55
#